data_AF-A0A7S9KVG9-F1
#
_entry.id   AF-A0A7S9KVG9-F1
#
_cell.length_a   1.000
_cell.length_b   1.000
_cell.length_c   1.000
_cell.angle_alpha   90.00
_cell.angle_beta   90.00
_cell.angle_gamma   90.00
#
_symmetry.space_group_name_H-M   'P 1'
#
loop_
_entity.id
_entity.type
_entity.pdbx_description
1 polymer ?
#
loop_
_entity_poly.entity_id
_entity_poly.type
_entity_poly.pdbx_seq_one_letter_code
_entity_poly.pdbx_strand_id
1 'polypeptide(L)'
;MSQSHFSKFDNFTPDDDASFDHEFARLASSQSWVPGSQVYTEERTIAMRQELKLHYFSSQLPPLGDVSQDLTEEQKLEGYQGLCREVRIPPSDSIAECKRQLKNTLVNIVDLIDARRMRKEVKVCHNFKEFRDYTLQDEHRISMDEAKKDGGYLASLLQRLWGELLGAQRFFARCVEYPTTP
;
A
#
# COMPACT_ATOMS: atom_id res chain seq x y z
N MET A 1 -1.42 -20.54 3.94
CA MET A 1 -1.63 -19.67 2.77
C MET A 1 -2.40 -18.46 3.27
N SER A 2 -1.75 -17.31 3.44
CA SER A 2 -2.48 -16.08 3.78
C SER A 2 -3.26 -15.66 2.54
N GLN A 3 -4.57 -15.47 2.66
CA GLN A 3 -5.43 -15.08 1.55
C GLN A 3 -5.44 -13.55 1.39
N SER A 4 -5.67 -13.08 0.17
CA SER A 4 -5.86 -11.65 -0.15
C SER A 4 -7.00 -11.06 0.68
N HIS A 5 -6.97 -9.74 0.91
CA HIS A 5 -8.08 -9.04 1.56
C HIS A 5 -9.42 -9.33 0.87
N PHE A 6 -9.41 -9.38 -0.46
CA PHE A 6 -10.60 -9.57 -1.30
C PHE A 6 -11.24 -10.96 -1.13
N SER A 7 -10.46 -11.98 -0.74
CA SER A 7 -10.95 -13.35 -0.56
C SER A 7 -11.80 -13.57 0.69
N LYS A 8 -11.94 -12.54 1.55
CA LYS A 8 -12.67 -12.64 2.83
C LYS A 8 -14.17 -12.41 2.70
N PHE A 9 -14.65 -12.01 1.52
CA PHE A 9 -16.04 -11.62 1.31
C PHE A 9 -16.77 -12.72 0.53
N ASP A 10 -17.74 -13.38 1.18
CA ASP A 10 -18.44 -14.56 0.65
C ASP A 10 -19.16 -14.31 -0.69
N ASN A 11 -19.59 -13.07 -0.94
CA ASN A 11 -20.32 -12.67 -2.15
C ASN A 11 -19.45 -11.92 -3.16
N PHE A 12 -18.13 -12.04 -3.05
CA PHE A 12 -17.18 -11.39 -3.94
C PHE A 12 -16.22 -12.43 -4.54
N THR A 13 -16.07 -12.41 -5.86
CA THR A 13 -15.07 -13.25 -6.55
C THR A 13 -13.88 -12.37 -6.93
N PRO A 14 -12.71 -12.56 -6.26
CA PRO A 14 -11.52 -11.80 -6.54
C PRO A 14 -11.01 -12.03 -7.97
N ASP A 15 -10.55 -10.95 -8.59
CA ASP A 15 -9.75 -10.95 -9.82
C ASP A 15 -8.30 -10.60 -9.45
N ASP A 16 -7.43 -11.61 -9.46
CA ASP A 16 -6.02 -11.46 -9.10
C ASP A 16 -5.20 -10.73 -10.18
N ASP A 17 -5.73 -10.62 -11.40
CA ASP A 17 -5.09 -9.92 -12.53
C ASP A 17 -5.53 -8.44 -12.63
N ALA A 18 -6.52 -8.02 -11.83
CA ALA A 18 -6.97 -6.64 -11.74
C ALA A 18 -6.06 -5.78 -10.84
N SER A 19 -5.94 -4.49 -11.19
CA SER A 19 -5.31 -3.50 -10.30
C SER A 19 -6.09 -3.39 -8.99
N PHE A 20 -5.39 -3.06 -7.92
CA PHE A 20 -5.96 -2.88 -6.60
C PHE A 20 -7.11 -1.88 -6.60
N ASP A 21 -6.98 -0.74 -7.28
CA ASP A 21 -8.05 0.26 -7.33
C ASP A 21 -9.29 -0.24 -8.07
N HIS A 22 -9.12 -0.97 -9.17
CA HIS A 22 -10.23 -1.58 -9.89
C HIS A 22 -10.93 -2.63 -9.01
N GLU A 23 -10.15 -3.47 -8.35
CA GLU A 23 -10.65 -4.55 -7.51
C GLU A 23 -11.34 -4.03 -6.25
N PHE A 24 -10.77 -3.02 -5.62
CA PHE A 24 -11.37 -2.34 -4.49
C PHE A 24 -12.66 -1.62 -4.88
N ALA A 25 -12.72 -0.96 -6.05
CA ALA A 25 -13.95 -0.32 -6.51
C ALA A 25 -15.09 -1.34 -6.76
N ARG A 26 -14.77 -2.52 -7.30
CA ARG A 26 -15.73 -3.63 -7.44
C ARG A 26 -16.22 -4.10 -6.08
N LEU A 27 -15.32 -4.32 -5.12
CA LEU A 27 -15.67 -4.73 -3.77
C LEU A 27 -16.54 -3.65 -3.08
N ALA A 28 -16.11 -2.40 -3.09
CA ALA A 28 -16.83 -1.28 -2.51
C ALA A 28 -18.25 -1.16 -3.07
N SER A 29 -18.41 -1.34 -4.39
CA SER A 29 -19.73 -1.35 -5.04
C SER A 29 -20.60 -2.50 -4.53
N SER A 30 -20.05 -3.71 -4.38
CA SER A 30 -20.79 -4.86 -3.83
C SER A 30 -21.23 -4.66 -2.38
N GLN A 31 -20.46 -3.88 -1.61
CA GLN A 31 -20.71 -3.59 -0.19
C GLN A 31 -21.47 -2.27 0.03
N SER A 32 -21.84 -1.56 -1.05
CA SER A 32 -22.47 -0.22 -0.99
C SER A 32 -21.63 0.85 -0.27
N TRP A 33 -20.30 0.74 -0.32
CA TRP A 33 -19.40 1.75 0.22
C TRP A 33 -19.23 2.91 -0.76
N VAL A 34 -19.72 4.09 -0.39
CA VAL A 34 -19.72 5.28 -1.26
C VAL A 34 -18.32 5.88 -1.35
N PRO A 35 -17.75 6.11 -2.55
CA PRO A 35 -16.46 6.80 -2.72
C PRO A 35 -16.42 8.13 -1.97
N GLY A 36 -15.30 8.39 -1.28
CA GLY A 36 -15.12 9.59 -0.45
C GLY A 36 -15.80 9.55 0.93
N SER A 37 -16.60 8.52 1.24
CA SER A 37 -17.12 8.32 2.60
C SER A 37 -16.01 7.87 3.57
N GLN A 38 -16.26 8.02 4.87
CA GLN A 38 -15.36 7.55 5.91
C GLN A 38 -15.16 6.02 5.83
N VAL A 39 -16.25 5.26 5.70
CA VAL A 39 -16.20 3.78 5.55
C VAL A 39 -15.39 3.37 4.33
N TYR A 40 -15.58 4.03 3.18
CA TYR A 40 -14.78 3.73 1.98
C TYR A 40 -13.29 3.97 2.24
N THR A 41 -12.95 5.08 2.90
CA THR A 41 -11.57 5.43 3.24
C THR A 41 -10.93 4.42 4.20
N GLU A 42 -11.67 4.00 5.23
CA GLU A 42 -11.22 3.02 6.23
C GLU A 42 -11.00 1.66 5.59
N GLU A 43 -11.98 1.13 4.87
CA GLU A 43 -11.89 -0.17 4.22
C GLU A 43 -10.81 -0.21 3.13
N ARG A 44 -10.66 0.87 2.36
CA ARG A 44 -9.56 0.98 1.38
C ARG A 44 -8.20 0.93 2.07
N THR A 45 -8.08 1.58 3.22
CA THR A 45 -6.85 1.57 4.02
C THR A 45 -6.56 0.19 4.61
N ILE A 46 -7.60 -0.49 5.09
CA ILE A 46 -7.50 -1.87 5.59
C ILE A 46 -7.05 -2.80 4.47
N ALA A 47 -7.65 -2.71 3.28
CA ALA A 47 -7.30 -3.49 2.11
C ALA A 47 -5.83 -3.27 1.71
N MET A 48 -5.38 -2.00 1.59
CA MET A 48 -3.99 -1.68 1.28
C MET A 48 -3.01 -2.25 2.31
N ARG A 49 -3.31 -2.10 3.60
CA ARG A 49 -2.48 -2.63 4.69
C ARG A 49 -2.36 -4.16 4.60
N GLN A 50 -3.46 -4.84 4.36
CA GLN A 50 -3.49 -6.30 4.30
C GLN A 50 -2.77 -6.84 3.06
N GLU A 51 -2.95 -6.22 1.88
CA GLU A 51 -2.20 -6.59 0.68
C GLU A 51 -0.70 -6.33 0.85
N LEU A 52 -0.30 -5.17 1.38
CA LEU A 52 1.11 -4.89 1.65
C LEU A 52 1.72 -5.91 2.61
N LYS A 53 1.00 -6.24 3.69
CA LYS A 53 1.43 -7.25 4.66
C LYS A 53 1.55 -8.62 4.01
N LEU A 54 0.59 -9.01 3.18
CA LEU A 54 0.61 -10.27 2.44
C LEU A 54 1.83 -10.36 1.51
N HIS A 55 2.11 -9.32 0.72
CA HIS A 55 3.13 -9.39 -0.32
C HIS A 55 4.57 -9.25 0.19
N TYR A 56 4.78 -8.47 1.25
CA TYR A 56 6.12 -8.11 1.71
C TYR A 56 6.42 -8.60 3.13
N PHE A 57 5.41 -8.82 3.96
CA PHE A 57 5.59 -9.13 5.39
C PHE A 57 4.92 -10.45 5.77
N SER A 58 4.58 -11.31 4.80
CA SER A 58 4.18 -12.68 5.09
C SER A 58 5.41 -13.57 4.96
N SER A 59 5.75 -14.28 6.03
CA SER A 59 6.83 -15.24 6.02
C SER A 59 6.48 -16.38 5.07
N GLN A 60 7.34 -16.64 4.08
CA GLN A 60 7.30 -17.86 3.28
C GLN A 60 7.85 -19.05 4.09
N LEU A 61 7.30 -19.33 5.27
CA LEU A 61 7.68 -20.52 6.07
C LEU A 61 6.47 -21.40 6.42
N PRO A 62 6.68 -22.73 6.54
CA PRO A 62 5.61 -23.72 6.53
C PRO A 62 4.74 -23.67 7.80
N PRO A 63 3.52 -24.23 7.73
CA PRO A 63 2.52 -24.15 8.80
C PRO A 63 2.88 -25.13 9.92
N LEU A 64 3.63 -24.69 10.92
CA LEU A 64 3.71 -25.38 12.20
C LEU A 64 3.47 -24.39 13.32
N GLY A 65 2.18 -24.27 13.66
CA GLY A 65 1.67 -23.89 14.97
C GLY A 65 2.02 -22.49 15.47
N ASP A 66 1.15 -21.52 15.18
CA ASP A 66 0.31 -20.85 16.17
C ASP A 66 -0.38 -19.63 15.54
N VAL A 67 -1.65 -19.46 15.85
CA VAL A 67 -2.58 -18.48 15.28
C VAL A 67 -2.47 -17.20 16.11
N SER A 68 -1.35 -16.48 16.04
CA SER A 68 -1.21 -15.05 16.42
C SER A 68 0.24 -14.53 16.38
N GLN A 69 1.13 -15.09 15.55
CA GLN A 69 2.53 -14.68 15.61
C GLN A 69 2.75 -13.28 15.02
N ASP A 70 3.06 -12.31 15.88
CA ASP A 70 3.77 -11.10 15.48
C ASP A 70 5.06 -11.51 14.75
N LEU A 71 5.33 -10.84 13.62
CA LEU A 71 6.54 -11.09 12.84
C LEU A 71 7.79 -10.87 13.70
N THR A 72 8.78 -11.74 13.55
CA THR A 72 10.09 -11.52 14.17
C THR A 72 10.76 -10.28 13.58
N GLU A 73 11.74 -9.70 14.27
CA GLU A 73 12.46 -8.54 13.75
C GLU A 73 13.19 -8.87 12.44
N GLU A 74 13.66 -10.11 12.27
CA GLU A 74 14.30 -10.60 11.05
C GLU A 74 13.29 -10.64 9.88
N GLN A 75 12.07 -11.13 10.13
CA GLN A 75 11.00 -11.16 9.12
C GLN A 75 10.54 -9.75 8.73
N LYS A 76 10.46 -8.84 9.71
CA LYS A 76 10.18 -7.42 9.43
C LYS A 76 11.28 -6.80 8.59
N LEU A 77 12.54 -7.05 8.94
CA LEU A 77 13.69 -6.56 8.19
C LEU A 77 13.68 -7.08 6.76
N GLU A 78 13.46 -8.38 6.56
CA GLU A 78 13.35 -8.99 5.23
C GLU A 78 12.26 -8.31 4.38
N GLY A 79 11.09 -8.05 4.96
CA GLY A 79 10.01 -7.35 4.27
C GLY A 79 10.36 -5.91 3.88
N TYR A 80 11.01 -5.16 4.76
CA TYR A 80 11.50 -3.81 4.43
C TYR A 80 12.61 -3.84 3.37
N GLN A 81 13.52 -4.82 3.42
CA GLN A 81 14.53 -4.99 2.37
C GLN A 81 13.88 -5.38 1.03
N GLY A 82 12.83 -6.20 1.05
CA GLY A 82 12.01 -6.52 -0.13
C GLY A 82 11.42 -5.27 -0.76
N LEU A 83 10.80 -4.40 0.05
CA LEU A 83 10.29 -3.10 -0.39
C LEU A 83 11.39 -2.21 -0.98
N CYS A 84 12.56 -2.15 -0.32
CA CYS A 84 13.71 -1.41 -0.86
C CYS A 84 14.12 -1.91 -2.25
N ARG A 85 14.25 -3.23 -2.44
CA ARG A 85 14.60 -3.82 -3.73
C ARG A 85 13.55 -3.51 -4.79
N GLU A 86 12.27 -3.60 -4.43
CA GLU A 86 11.15 -3.31 -5.33
C GLU A 86 11.19 -1.87 -5.86
N VAL A 87 11.54 -0.90 -5.01
CA VAL A 87 11.70 0.52 -5.43
C VAL A 87 13.11 0.87 -5.90
N ARG A 88 13.95 -0.15 -6.16
CA ARG A 88 15.32 -0.03 -6.67
C ARG A 88 16.27 0.80 -5.79
N ILE A 89 16.07 0.77 -4.47
CA ILE A 89 17.02 1.34 -3.50
C ILE A 89 17.82 0.20 -2.82
N PRO A 90 19.11 0.42 -2.50
CA PRO A 90 19.92 -0.60 -1.83
C PRO A 90 19.35 -0.94 -0.44
N PRO A 91 19.04 -2.22 -0.16
CA PRO A 91 18.55 -2.62 1.16
C PRO A 91 19.64 -2.42 2.23
N SER A 92 19.22 -2.16 3.47
CA SER A 92 20.09 -2.06 4.64
C SER A 92 19.82 -3.21 5.61
N ASP A 93 20.78 -3.49 6.50
CA ASP A 93 20.61 -4.47 7.59
C ASP A 93 19.86 -3.89 8.81
N SER A 94 19.22 -2.73 8.66
CA SER A 94 18.48 -2.05 9.73
C SER A 94 17.10 -1.62 9.22
N ILE A 95 16.06 -2.00 9.96
CA ILE A 95 14.67 -1.60 9.69
C ILE A 95 14.56 -0.07 9.66
N ALA A 96 15.23 0.62 10.59
CA ALA A 96 15.17 2.07 10.69
C ALA A 96 15.75 2.73 9.43
N GLU A 97 16.83 2.18 8.90
CA GLU A 97 17.48 2.70 7.70
C GLU A 97 16.64 2.43 6.44
N CYS A 98 16.10 1.22 6.28
CA CYS A 98 15.18 0.91 5.18
C CYS A 98 13.96 1.84 5.21
N LYS A 99 13.33 2.05 6.37
CA LYS A 99 12.21 3.00 6.54
C LYS A 99 12.60 4.42 6.15
N ARG A 100 13.80 4.87 6.52
CA ARG A 100 14.30 6.22 6.18
C ARG A 100 14.44 6.38 4.67
N GLN A 101 15.03 5.41 3.98
CA GLN A 101 15.21 5.47 2.53
C GLN A 101 13.89 5.36 1.77
N LEU A 102 12.99 4.48 2.21
CA LEU A 102 11.62 4.37 1.67
C LEU A 102 10.86 5.71 1.84
N LYS A 103 11.01 6.38 2.98
CA LYS A 103 10.45 7.73 3.20
C LYS A 103 11.09 8.82 2.34
N ASN A 104 12.27 8.61 1.79
CA ASN A 104 12.87 9.56 0.85
C ASN A 104 12.51 9.24 -0.62
N THR A 105 11.80 8.14 -0.84
CA THR A 105 11.39 7.68 -2.17
C THR A 105 9.92 8.02 -2.39
N LEU A 106 9.62 8.69 -3.51
CA LEU A 106 8.24 9.00 -3.90
C LEU A 106 7.67 7.80 -4.66
N VAL A 107 7.10 6.86 -3.91
CA VAL A 107 6.44 5.66 -4.45
C VAL A 107 4.96 5.63 -4.05
N ASN A 108 4.10 5.20 -4.98
CA ASN A 108 2.70 4.92 -4.70
C ASN A 108 2.56 3.55 -4.03
N ILE A 109 1.81 3.44 -2.94
CA ILE A 109 1.52 2.14 -2.33
C ILE A 109 0.66 1.26 -3.23
N VAL A 110 -0.28 1.85 -3.98
CA VAL A 110 -1.06 1.09 -4.95
C VAL A 110 -0.15 0.49 -6.01
N ASP A 111 0.84 1.24 -6.51
CA ASP A 111 1.80 0.71 -7.50
C ASP A 111 2.68 -0.40 -6.90
N LEU A 112 3.07 -0.31 -5.61
CA LEU A 112 3.76 -1.40 -4.90
C LEU A 112 2.92 -2.67 -4.80
N ILE A 113 1.60 -2.53 -4.58
CA ILE A 113 0.67 -3.64 -4.51
C ILE A 113 0.44 -4.23 -5.91
N ASP A 114 0.18 -3.38 -6.91
CA ASP A 114 -0.09 -3.76 -8.29
C ASP A 114 1.12 -4.42 -8.96
N ALA A 115 2.33 -3.99 -8.63
CA ALA A 115 3.54 -4.64 -9.09
C ALA A 115 3.57 -6.12 -8.71
N ARG A 116 3.09 -6.46 -7.50
CA ARG A 116 3.02 -7.84 -7.02
C ARG A 116 1.80 -8.59 -7.53
N ARG A 117 0.63 -7.94 -7.57
CA ARG A 117 -0.61 -8.53 -8.11
C ARG A 117 -0.48 -8.85 -9.60
N MET A 118 -0.05 -7.88 -10.39
CA MET A 118 -0.02 -7.96 -11.85
C MET A 118 1.36 -8.31 -12.42
N ARG A 119 2.37 -8.60 -11.57
CA ARG A 119 3.78 -8.83 -11.96
C ARG A 119 4.36 -7.73 -12.85
N LYS A 120 4.10 -6.47 -12.48
CA LYS A 120 4.61 -5.27 -13.17
C LYS A 120 5.77 -4.66 -12.40
N GLU A 121 6.61 -3.89 -13.07
CA GLU A 121 7.63 -3.10 -12.36
C GLU A 121 6.99 -1.91 -11.63
N VAL A 122 7.48 -1.61 -10.42
CA VAL A 122 7.04 -0.43 -9.66
C VAL A 122 7.49 0.85 -10.34
N LYS A 123 6.56 1.79 -10.49
CA LYS A 123 6.82 3.13 -10.99
C LYS A 123 7.24 4.04 -9.85
N VAL A 124 8.38 4.71 -10.00
CA VAL A 124 8.85 5.73 -9.05
C VAL A 124 8.50 7.11 -9.62
N CYS A 125 7.86 7.95 -8.81
CA CYS A 125 7.42 9.27 -9.25
C CYS A 125 8.61 10.25 -9.23
N HIS A 126 8.85 10.93 -10.35
CA HIS A 126 9.90 11.96 -10.46
C HIS A 126 9.37 13.39 -10.26
N ASN A 127 8.04 13.60 -10.30
CA ASN A 127 7.41 14.92 -10.20
C ASN A 127 6.56 15.05 -8.93
N PHE A 128 7.03 15.86 -7.97
CA PHE A 128 6.33 16.12 -6.71
C PHE A 128 4.97 16.82 -6.89
N LYS A 129 4.81 17.67 -7.93
CA LYS A 129 3.56 18.40 -8.16
C LYS A 129 2.44 17.45 -8.58
N GLU A 130 2.71 16.57 -9.52
CA GLU A 130 1.75 15.54 -9.96
C GLU A 130 1.43 14.56 -8.83
N PHE A 131 2.45 14.19 -8.05
CA PHE A 131 2.27 13.42 -6.83
C PHE A 131 1.28 14.13 -5.89
N ARG A 132 1.51 15.40 -5.58
CA ARG A 132 0.61 16.17 -4.72
C ARG A 132 -0.81 16.24 -5.30
N ASP A 133 -0.98 16.60 -6.57
CA ASP A 133 -2.29 16.87 -7.15
C ASP A 133 -3.18 15.61 -7.23
N TYR A 134 -2.59 14.43 -7.51
CA TYR A 134 -3.31 13.16 -7.41
C TYR A 134 -3.65 12.80 -5.96
N THR A 135 -2.73 13.05 -5.03
CA THR A 135 -2.91 12.71 -3.60
C THR A 135 -4.05 13.45 -2.94
N LEU A 136 -4.31 14.68 -3.38
CA LEU A 136 -5.28 15.54 -2.74
C LEU A 136 -6.73 15.20 -3.13
N GLN A 137 -6.96 14.23 -4.00
CA GLN A 137 -8.30 13.75 -4.38
C GLN A 137 -8.93 12.96 -3.23
N ASP A 138 -10.23 13.16 -2.98
CA ASP A 138 -10.89 12.64 -1.78
C ASP A 138 -10.94 11.11 -1.70
N GLU A 139 -11.03 10.43 -2.85
CA GLU A 139 -11.01 8.97 -2.98
C GLU A 139 -9.64 8.32 -2.71
N HIS A 140 -8.57 9.11 -2.65
CA HIS A 140 -7.20 8.63 -2.40
C HIS A 140 -6.75 8.86 -0.95
N ARG A 141 -7.65 9.32 -0.08
CA ARG A 141 -7.36 9.55 1.34
C ARG A 141 -7.06 8.23 2.05
N ILE A 142 -6.24 8.33 3.11
CA ILE A 142 -5.89 7.21 3.99
C ILE A 142 -6.34 7.50 5.42
N SER A 143 -6.95 6.50 6.05
CA SER A 143 -7.21 6.52 7.48
C SER A 143 -5.90 6.32 8.26
N MET A 144 -5.46 7.36 8.96
CA MET A 144 -4.22 7.30 9.75
C MET A 144 -4.30 6.29 10.89
N ASP A 145 -5.49 6.08 11.44
CA ASP A 145 -5.70 5.13 12.52
C ASP A 145 -5.57 3.70 12.00
N GLU A 146 -6.15 3.39 10.83
CA GLU A 146 -5.97 2.09 10.17
C GLU A 146 -4.53 1.87 9.70
N ALA A 147 -3.85 2.90 9.19
CA ALA A 147 -2.49 2.80 8.67
C ALA A 147 -1.44 2.46 9.75
N LYS A 148 -1.69 2.86 11.01
CA LYS A 148 -0.81 2.59 12.15
C LYS A 148 -0.97 1.19 12.74
N LYS A 149 -2.06 0.47 12.42
CA LYS A 149 -2.28 -0.90 12.91
C LYS A 149 -1.25 -1.88 12.33
N ASP A 150 -1.19 -3.08 12.90
CA ASP A 150 -0.28 -4.15 12.52
C ASP A 150 1.19 -3.69 12.44
N GLY A 151 1.70 -3.01 13.46
CA GLY A 151 3.09 -2.54 13.49
C GLY A 151 3.40 -1.36 12.55
N GLY A 152 2.37 -0.76 11.93
CA GLY A 152 2.51 0.46 11.14
C GLY A 152 3.31 0.27 9.85
N TYR A 153 3.23 -0.92 9.21
CA TYR A 153 3.88 -1.18 7.92
C TYR A 153 3.41 -0.18 6.86
N LEU A 154 2.10 0.00 6.72
CA LEU A 154 1.52 1.00 5.82
C LEU A 154 1.94 2.41 6.24
N ALA A 155 1.84 2.72 7.54
CA ALA A 155 2.24 4.02 8.06
C ALA A 155 3.70 4.39 7.80
N SER A 156 4.59 3.40 7.67
CA SER A 156 6.02 3.63 7.43
C SER A 156 6.31 4.14 6.01
N LEU A 157 5.39 3.94 5.07
CA LEU A 157 5.47 4.37 3.67
C LEU A 157 4.77 5.71 3.40
N LEU A 158 4.09 6.28 4.40
CA LEU A 158 3.36 7.54 4.31
C LEU A 158 4.28 8.75 4.15
N GLN A 159 4.00 9.60 3.16
CA GLN A 159 4.67 10.90 2.95
C GLN A 159 3.88 12.08 3.52
N ARG A 160 4.48 12.87 4.41
CA ARG A 160 3.83 14.10 4.91
C ARG A 160 3.80 15.16 3.82
N LEU A 161 2.63 15.39 3.22
CA LEU A 161 2.41 16.53 2.34
C LEU A 161 2.04 17.77 3.16
N TRP A 162 2.82 18.85 3.00
CA TRP A 162 2.48 20.16 3.55
C TRP A 162 1.58 20.88 2.54
N GLY A 163 0.40 21.32 2.97
CA GLY A 163 -0.49 22.19 2.21
C GLY A 163 -0.94 23.35 3.07
N GLU A 164 -0.74 24.59 2.61
CA GLU A 164 -0.97 25.82 3.37
C GLU A 164 -2.43 26.10 3.79
N LEU A 165 -3.41 25.25 3.48
CA LEU A 165 -4.83 25.65 3.67
C LEU A 165 -5.78 24.71 4.40
N LEU A 166 -5.41 23.50 4.81
CA LEU A 166 -6.34 22.66 5.58
C LEU A 166 -5.55 21.79 6.58
N GLY A 167 -5.82 21.98 7.88
CA GLY A 167 -5.13 21.34 9.01
C GLY A 167 -5.31 19.83 9.17
N ALA A 168 -5.43 19.07 8.09
CA ALA A 168 -5.47 17.61 8.10
C ALA A 168 -4.32 17.05 7.24
N GLN A 169 -3.55 16.13 7.81
CA GLN A 169 -2.45 15.43 7.15
C GLN A 169 -2.98 14.62 5.95
N ARG A 170 -2.41 14.79 4.77
CA ARG A 170 -2.83 14.12 3.53
C ARG A 170 -1.70 13.27 2.97
N PHE A 171 -2.02 12.05 2.50
CA PHE A 171 -1.05 11.02 2.11
C PHE A 171 -1.47 10.28 0.81
N PHE A 172 -0.49 10.06 -0.10
CA PHE A 172 -0.38 9.26 -1.37
C PHE A 172 -0.79 9.73 -2.75
N ALA A 173 0.13 9.52 -3.72
CA ALA A 173 -0.12 9.65 -5.15
C ALA A 173 0.24 8.45 -6.02
N ARG A 174 -0.38 8.39 -7.22
CA ARG A 174 -0.07 7.60 -8.42
C ARG A 174 0.87 8.35 -9.36
N CYS A 175 1.78 7.61 -10.01
CA CYS A 175 2.56 8.12 -11.12
C CYS A 175 1.77 7.88 -12.43
N VAL A 176 1.30 8.94 -13.09
CA VAL A 176 0.63 8.82 -14.41
C VAL A 176 1.71 8.78 -15.50
N GLU A 177 1.56 7.92 -16.50
CA GLU A 177 2.42 7.92 -17.69
C GLU A 177 2.23 9.21 -18.49
N TYR A 178 3.33 9.80 -18.98
CA TYR A 178 3.24 10.52 -20.24
C TYR A 178 2.99 9.49 -21.34
N PRO A 179 1.99 9.67 -22.23
CA PRO A 179 1.99 8.93 -23.47
C PRO A 179 3.30 9.29 -24.18
N THR A 180 4.14 8.28 -24.38
CA THR A 180 5.22 8.35 -25.37
C THR A 180 4.54 8.37 -26.72
N THR A 181 4.15 9.56 -27.17
CA THR A 181 3.77 9.72 -28.58
C THR A 181 5.04 9.58 -29.42
N PRO A 182 5.03 8.74 -30.47
CA PRO A 182 6.13 8.61 -31.40
C PRO A 182 6.38 9.90 -32.19
#